data_AF-A0A1Z9XD76-F1
#
_entry.id   AF-A0A1Z9XD76-F1
#
_cell.length_a   1.000
_cell.length_b   1.000
_cell.length_c   1.000
_cell.angle_alpha   90.00
_cell.angle_beta   90.00
_cell.angle_gamma   90.00
#
_symmetry.space_group_name_H-M   'P 1'
#
loop_
_entity.id
_entity.type
_entity.pdbx_description
1 polymer ?
#
loop_
_entity_poly.entity_id
_entity_poly.type
_entity_poly.pdbx_seq_one_letter_code
_entity_poly.pdbx_strand_id
1 'polypeptide(L)' 'MKLNRKQKTALSRIRGTRGRFFGLQTTQGETLNAQFRGETGNYIQVFDRNNGLIRRFAKTSLDKVSFGQ' A
#
# COMPACT_ATOMS: atom_id res chain seq x y z
N MET A 1 -1.94 15.96 -6.29
CA MET A 1 -1.92 15.72 -4.84
C MET A 1 -0.48 15.70 -4.33
N LYS A 2 -0.16 16.42 -3.26
CA LYS A 2 1.21 16.47 -2.71
C LYS A 2 1.39 15.41 -1.63
N LEU A 3 2.30 14.45 -1.86
CA LEU A 3 2.66 13.44 -0.86
C LEU A 3 3.68 14.00 0.14
N ASN A 4 3.51 13.65 1.41
CA ASN A 4 4.52 13.87 2.44
C ASN A 4 5.66 12.82 2.35
N ARG A 5 6.72 13.00 3.13
CA ARG A 5 7.90 12.11 3.11
C ARG A 5 7.55 10.66 3.47
N LYS A 6 6.62 10.45 4.41
CA LYS A 6 6.17 9.12 4.86
C LYS A 6 5.46 8.37 3.73
N GLN A 7 4.50 9.01 3.07
CA GLN A 7 3.76 8.47 1.94
C GLN A 7 4.68 8.15 0.74
N LYS A 8 5.65 9.03 0.43
CA LYS A 8 6.65 8.77 -0.63
C LYS A 8 7.50 7.53 -0.30
N THR A 9 7.91 7.40 0.95
CA THR A 9 8.70 6.25 1.42
C THR A 9 7.88 4.96 1.37
N ALA A 10 6.64 4.99 1.84
CA ALA A 10 5.71 3.87 1.77
C ALA A 10 5.49 3.44 0.31
N LEU A 11 5.21 4.39 -0.59
CA LEU A 11 5.01 4.11 -2.01
C LEU A 11 6.25 3.48 -2.67
N SER A 12 7.45 3.99 -2.35
CA SER A 12 8.72 3.41 -2.82
C SER A 12 8.87 1.96 -2.37
N ARG A 13 8.57 1.65 -1.10
CA ARG A 13 8.59 0.27 -0.56
C ARG A 13 7.57 -0.63 -1.24
N ILE A 14 6.35 -0.15 -1.48
CA ILE A 14 5.30 -0.89 -2.19
C ILE A 14 5.77 -1.29 -3.59
N ARG A 15 6.34 -0.35 -4.34
CA ARG A 15 6.90 -0.62 -5.68
C ARG A 15 8.03 -1.65 -5.61
N GLY A 16 8.86 -1.57 -4.57
CA GLY A 16 9.95 -2.52 -4.31
C GLY A 16 9.50 -3.93 -3.92
N THR A 17 8.21 -4.17 -3.66
CA THR A 17 7.72 -5.51 -3.30
C THR A 17 7.85 -6.52 -4.44
N ARG A 18 7.83 -6.06 -5.69
CA ARG A 18 7.86 -6.90 -6.91
C ARG A 18 6.82 -8.02 -6.89
N GLY A 19 5.61 -7.72 -6.41
CA GLY A 19 4.51 -8.68 -6.33
C GLY A 19 4.54 -9.60 -5.11
N ARG A 20 5.46 -9.41 -4.15
CA ARG A 20 5.38 -10.09 -2.85
C ARG A 20 4.30 -9.48 -1.97
N PHE A 21 3.78 -10.27 -1.04
CA PHE A 21 2.87 -9.82 0.00
C PHE A 21 3.61 -8.94 1.03
N PHE A 22 2.93 -7.93 1.55
CA PHE A 22 3.43 -7.00 2.56
C PHE A 22 2.30 -6.54 3.48
N GLY A 23 2.63 -6.18 4.72
CA GLY A 23 1.68 -5.50 5.60
C GLY A 23 1.52 -4.04 5.16
N LEU A 24 0.28 -3.61 4.92
CA LEU A 24 -0.07 -2.23 4.62
C LEU A 24 -0.91 -1.66 5.76
N GLN A 25 -0.47 -0.56 6.35
CA GLN A 25 -1.25 0.24 7.28
C GLN A 25 -1.70 1.54 6.61
N THR A 26 -2.97 1.89 6.75
CA THR A 26 -3.54 3.13 6.24
C THR A 26 -3.59 4.21 7.32
N THR A 27 -3.69 5.47 6.92
CA THR A 27 -3.81 6.61 7.85
C THR A 27 -5.10 6.58 8.68
N GLN A 28 -6.09 5.78 8.28
CA GLN A 28 -7.35 5.58 9.01
C GLN A 28 -7.24 4.44 10.04
N GLY A 29 -6.07 3.82 10.20
CA GLY A 29 -5.80 2.76 11.18
C GLY A 29 -6.01 1.34 10.66
N GLU A 30 -6.51 1.18 9.43
CA GLU A 30 -6.69 -0.14 8.82
C GLU A 30 -5.35 -0.81 8.53
N THR A 31 -5.28 -2.13 8.75
CA THR A 31 -4.11 -2.95 8.42
C THR A 31 -4.53 -4.16 7.59
N LEU A 32 -3.82 -4.43 6.50
CA LEU A 32 -4.08 -5.58 5.63
C LEU A 32 -2.79 -6.24 5.12
N ASN A 33 -2.90 -7.53 4.78
CA ASN A 33 -1.86 -8.21 4.02
C ASN A 33 -2.10 -7.99 2.52
N ALA A 34 -1.31 -7.10 1.93
CA ALA A 34 -1.51 -6.57 0.59
C ALA A 34 -0.50 -7.13 -0.42
N GLN A 35 -0.92 -7.31 -1.66
CA GLN A 35 -0.04 -7.56 -2.81
C GLN A 35 -0.24 -6.46 -3.87
N PHE A 36 0.84 -5.82 -4.31
CA PHE A 36 0.76 -4.69 -5.24
C PHE A 36 0.33 -5.16 -6.64
N ARG A 37 -0.67 -4.50 -7.22
CA ARG A 37 -1.17 -4.79 -8.58
C ARG A 37 -0.85 -3.69 -9.58
N GLY A 38 -0.76 -2.45 -9.11
CA GLY A 38 -0.45 -1.31 -9.96
C GLY A 38 -0.83 0.01 -9.29
N GLU A 39 -0.60 1.11 -9.99
CA GLU A 39 -0.95 2.44 -9.50
C GLU A 39 -1.32 3.37 -10.66
N THR A 40 -2.15 4.37 -10.36
CA THR A 40 -2.38 5.54 -11.21
C THR A 40 -1.65 6.76 -10.62
N GLY A 41 -1.87 7.96 -11.14
CA GLY A 41 -1.29 9.18 -10.55
C GLY A 41 -1.60 9.34 -9.05
N ASN A 42 -2.84 9.04 -8.63
CA ASN A 42 -3.33 9.33 -7.28
C ASN A 42 -3.60 8.09 -6.40
N TYR A 43 -3.66 6.89 -6.98
CA TYR A 43 -4.09 5.69 -6.27
C TYR A 43 -3.11 4.54 -6.46
N ILE A 44 -3.08 3.61 -5.49
CA ILE A 44 -2.55 2.27 -5.66
C ILE A 44 -3.71 1.27 -5.71
N GLN A 45 -3.49 0.16 -6.41
CA GLN A 45 -4.36 -1.00 -6.41
C GLN A 45 -3.60 -2.17 -5.77
N VAL A 46 -4.24 -2.85 -4.84
CA VAL A 46 -3.68 -4.00 -4.13
C VAL A 46 -4.69 -5.13 -4.09
N PHE A 47 -4.21 -6.37 -4.05
CA PHE A 47 -5.00 -7.50 -3.61
C PHE A 47 -4.89 -7.62 -2.09
N ASP A 48 -6.03 -7.58 -1.40
CA ASP A 48 -6.14 -7.74 0.05
C ASP A 48 -6.36 -9.22 0.36
N ARG A 49 -5.33 -9.87 0.93
CA ARG A 49 -5.39 -11.30 1.27
C ARG A 49 -6.35 -11.57 2.42
N ASN A 50 -6.61 -10.60 3.30
CA ASN A 50 -7.49 -10.80 4.45
C ASN A 50 -8.95 -10.99 3.98
N ASN A 51 -9.35 -10.28 2.92
CA ASN A 51 -10.72 -10.28 2.40
C ASN A 51 -10.86 -10.95 1.01
N GLY A 52 -9.76 -11.36 0.39
CA GLY A 52 -9.77 -12.03 -0.92
C GLY A 52 -10.20 -11.14 -2.09
N LEU A 53 -10.02 -9.82 -1.99
CA LEU A 53 -10.54 -8.87 -2.98
C LEU A 53 -9.53 -7.79 -3.40
N ILE A 54 -9.80 -7.12 -4.51
CA ILE A 54 -8.98 -6.03 -5.02
C ILE A 54 -9.46 -4.71 -4.41
N ARG A 55 -8.53 -3.95 -3.83
CA ARG A 55 -8.81 -2.65 -3.19
C ARG A 55 -7.98 -1.55 -3.80
N ARG A 56 -8.53 -0.34 -3.72
CA ARG A 56 -7.88 0.87 -4.18
C ARG A 56 -7.69 1.83 -3.00
N PHE A 57 -6.47 2.29 -2.81
CA PHE A 57 -6.11 3.25 -1.77
C PHE A 57 -5.55 4.52 -2.38
N ALA A 58 -5.95 5.67 -1.86
CA ALA A 58 -5.32 6.93 -2.24
C ALA A 58 -3.86 6.91 -1.76
N LYS A 59 -2.94 7.47 -2.54
CA LYS A 59 -1.53 7.54 -2.11
C LYS A 59 -1.34 8.37 -0.83
N THR A 60 -2.27 9.28 -0.53
CA THR A 60 -2.32 10.04 0.73
C THR A 60 -2.76 9.20 1.91
N SER A 61 -3.49 8.10 1.71
CA SER A 61 -3.94 7.23 2.80
C SER A 61 -2.89 6.19 3.20
N LEU A 62 -1.69 6.21 2.60
CA LEU A 62 -0.62 5.28 2.93
C LEU A 62 0.14 5.75 4.17
N ASP A 63 0.24 4.86 5.17
CA ASP A 63 0.94 5.17 6.41
C ASP A 63 2.24 4.38 6.54
N LYS A 64 2.14 3.04 6.65
CA LYS A 64 3.29 2.18 6.93
C LYS A 64 3.26 0.92 6.06
N VAL A 65 4.45 0.45 5.71
CA VAL A 65 4.68 -0.83 5.02
C VAL A 65 5.61 -1.68 5.87
N SER A 66 5.21 -2.91 6.16
CA SER A 66 6.00 -3.91 6.86
C SER A 66 6.20 -5.16 6.00
N PHE A 67 7.33 -5.82 6.21
CA PHE A 67 7.63 -7.13 5.65
C PHE A 67 7.70 -8.11 6.81
N GLY A 68 7.19 -9.34 6.64
CA GLY A 68 7.46 -10.41 7.59
C GLY A 68 8.97 -10.60 7.69
N GLN A 69 9.49 -10.65 8.91
CA GLN A 69 10.87 -11.06 9.16
C GLN A 69 11.03 -12.55 8.84
#